data_AF-A0A843C8E0-F1
#
_entry.id   AF-A0A843C8E0-F1
#
_cell.length_a   1.000
_cell.length_b   1.000
_cell.length_c   1.000
_cell.angle_alpha   90.00
_cell.angle_beta   90.00
_cell.angle_gamma   90.00
#
_symmetry.space_group_name_H-M   'P 1'
#
loop_
_entity.id
_entity.type
_entity.pdbx_description
1 polymer ?
#
loop_
_entity_poly.entity_id
_entity_poly.type
_entity_poly.pdbx_seq_one_letter_code
_entity_poly.pdbx_strand_id
1 'polypeptide(L)'
;MSELNISNPPLSVKLLEHSSMSISDYMVAFSGQTNSYCVGVIDMVDSTKITVSLSVGKMSRYYQIFLNTMANTLNKFGGRVIKNVGDSLLFFFPASSKGRKYGFMSCLEGCLEMVEIHDHLCACAKNEGLPCINYRISCDYGAVVLMQSKDSSLDMMVHH
;
A
#
# COMPACT_ATOMS: atom_id res chain seq x y z
N MET A 1 64.34 8.26 -22.62
CA MET A 1 63.33 9.29 -22.94
C MET A 1 62.65 8.83 -24.22
N SER A 2 61.38 8.43 -24.27
CA SER A 2 60.21 8.72 -23.44
C SER A 2 59.18 7.58 -23.57
N GLU A 3 58.17 7.61 -22.71
CA GLU A 3 57.24 6.56 -22.32
C GLU A 3 56.16 6.15 -23.36
N LEU A 4 55.71 4.90 -23.17
CA LEU A 4 54.40 4.26 -23.43
C LEU A 4 53.31 5.04 -24.19
N ASN A 5 52.74 4.39 -25.22
CA ASN A 5 51.30 4.41 -25.39
C ASN A 5 50.78 3.03 -25.84
N ILE A 6 49.96 2.43 -24.97
CA ILE A 6 49.36 1.10 -25.09
C ILE A 6 48.11 1.24 -25.97
N SER A 7 48.14 0.72 -27.20
CA SER A 7 46.92 0.48 -27.98
C SER A 7 46.41 -0.92 -27.68
N ASN A 8 45.68 -1.08 -26.58
CA ASN A 8 44.81 -2.25 -26.41
C ASN A 8 43.55 -2.01 -27.26
N PRO A 9 43.25 -2.84 -28.27
CA PRO A 9 41.89 -2.89 -28.80
C PRO A 9 40.95 -3.36 -27.66
N PRO A 10 39.75 -2.77 -27.54
CA PRO A 10 38.85 -3.12 -26.45
C PRO A 10 38.49 -4.60 -26.56
N LEU A 11 38.57 -5.29 -25.42
CA LEU A 11 38.10 -6.67 -25.27
C LEU A 11 36.72 -6.78 -25.90
N SER A 12 36.59 -7.69 -26.86
CA SER A 12 35.32 -8.21 -27.32
C SER A 12 34.61 -8.91 -26.16
N VAL A 13 33.94 -8.13 -25.31
CA VAL A 13 32.84 -8.64 -24.52
C VAL A 13 31.73 -8.88 -25.54
N LYS A 14 31.63 -10.13 -26.01
CA LYS A 14 30.40 -10.63 -26.63
C LYS A 14 29.27 -10.19 -25.70
N LEU A 15 28.48 -9.20 -26.12
CA LEU A 15 27.18 -8.97 -25.51
C LEU A 15 26.49 -10.32 -25.60
N LEU A 16 26.27 -10.92 -24.44
CA LEU A 16 25.35 -12.04 -24.29
C LEU A 16 24.08 -11.62 -25.03
N GLU A 17 23.69 -12.43 -26.02
CA GLU A 17 22.35 -12.41 -26.57
C GLU A 17 21.39 -12.57 -25.38
N HIS A 18 20.92 -11.45 -24.83
CA HIS A 18 19.84 -11.46 -23.87
C HIS A 18 18.61 -11.86 -24.66
N SER A 19 18.24 -13.14 -24.53
CA SER A 19 16.92 -13.64 -24.86
C SER A 19 15.89 -12.61 -24.40
N SER A 20 14.98 -12.21 -25.30
CA SER A 20 13.90 -11.30 -24.97
C SER A 20 13.05 -11.93 -23.86
N MET A 21 13.25 -11.47 -22.62
CA MET A 21 12.45 -11.94 -21.49
C MET A 21 10.98 -11.58 -21.75
N SER A 22 10.11 -12.58 -21.62
CA SER A 22 8.67 -12.39 -21.68
C SER A 22 8.17 -11.75 -20.37
N ILE A 23 7.02 -11.06 -20.40
CA ILE A 23 6.40 -10.50 -19.18
C ILE A 23 6.18 -11.59 -18.11
N SER A 24 5.95 -12.84 -18.52
CA SER A 24 5.84 -14.00 -17.63
C SER A 24 7.13 -14.41 -16.93
N ASP A 25 8.30 -13.90 -17.35
CA ASP A 25 9.57 -14.19 -16.68
C ASP A 25 9.79 -13.28 -15.46
N TYR A 26 9.08 -12.16 -15.39
CA TYR A 26 9.19 -11.23 -14.26
C TYR A 26 8.31 -11.67 -13.08
N MET A 27 8.87 -11.57 -11.88
CA MET A 27 8.09 -11.76 -10.63
C MET A 27 7.11 -10.62 -10.37
N VAL A 28 7.44 -9.44 -10.90
CA VAL A 28 6.67 -8.20 -10.80
C VAL A 28 6.59 -7.61 -12.20
N ALA A 29 5.38 -7.50 -12.72
CA ALA A 29 5.11 -6.90 -14.02
C ALA A 29 4.45 -5.53 -13.84
N PHE A 30 4.92 -4.55 -14.61
CA PHE A 30 4.31 -3.23 -14.67
C PHE A 30 3.30 -3.21 -15.81
N SER A 31 2.12 -2.65 -15.56
CA SER A 31 1.11 -2.44 -16.62
C SER A 31 1.57 -1.48 -17.72
N GLY A 32 2.58 -0.65 -17.45
CA GLY A 32 3.03 0.43 -18.34
C GLY A 32 2.02 1.57 -18.48
N GLN A 33 0.88 1.48 -17.80
CA GLN A 33 -0.20 2.47 -17.82
C GLN A 33 -0.21 3.24 -16.51
N THR A 34 -0.30 4.56 -16.62
CA THR A 34 -0.53 5.44 -15.47
C THR A 34 -2.02 5.76 -15.37
N ASN A 35 -2.56 5.67 -14.16
CA ASN A 35 -3.89 6.14 -13.84
C ASN A 35 -3.81 7.00 -12.58
N SER A 36 -4.65 8.02 -12.47
CA SER A 36 -4.72 8.83 -11.26
C SER A 36 -5.79 8.29 -10.32
N TYR A 37 -5.39 7.98 -9.08
CA TYR A 37 -6.31 7.54 -8.03
C TYR A 37 -6.09 8.34 -6.76
N CYS A 38 -7.12 8.40 -5.91
CA CYS A 38 -6.94 8.66 -4.49
C CYS A 38 -6.33 7.40 -3.85
N VAL A 39 -5.14 7.56 -3.29
CA VAL A 39 -4.40 6.51 -2.57
C VAL A 39 -4.16 7.01 -1.15
N GLY A 40 -4.30 6.13 -0.18
CA GLY A 40 -4.15 6.51 1.22
C GLY A 40 -3.55 5.42 2.09
N VAL A 41 -3.11 5.85 3.26
CA VAL A 41 -2.59 4.98 4.32
C VAL A 41 -3.33 5.29 5.61
N ILE A 42 -3.75 4.23 6.30
CA ILE A 42 -4.23 4.30 7.69
C ILE A 42 -3.19 3.61 8.55
N ASP A 43 -2.67 4.31 9.55
CA ASP A 43 -1.58 3.83 10.40
C ASP A 43 -1.96 3.90 11.88
N MET A 44 -1.73 2.83 12.64
CA MET A 44 -2.02 2.82 14.07
C MET A 44 -1.00 3.67 14.83
N VAL A 45 -1.48 4.48 15.78
CA VAL A 45 -0.60 5.28 16.63
C VAL A 45 -0.09 4.43 17.78
N ASP A 46 1.23 4.46 18.00
CA ASP A 46 1.94 3.79 19.09
C ASP A 46 1.72 2.27 19.16
N SER A 47 1.38 1.63 18.03
CA SER A 47 1.09 0.19 17.95
C SER A 47 2.16 -0.67 18.62
N THR A 48 3.43 -0.46 18.27
CA THR A 48 4.57 -1.23 18.77
C THR A 48 4.69 -1.09 20.29
N LYS A 49 4.56 0.13 20.82
CA LYS A 49 4.62 0.40 22.26
C LYS A 49 3.48 -0.30 23.00
N ILE A 50 2.27 -0.25 22.44
CA ILE A 50 1.09 -0.88 23.01
C ILE A 50 1.25 -2.41 23.02
N THR A 51 1.61 -2.99 21.87
CA THR A 51 1.62 -4.44 21.68
C THR A 51 2.74 -5.15 22.41
N VAL A 52 3.84 -4.46 22.76
CA VAL A 52 4.91 -5.01 23.62
C VAL A 52 4.38 -5.52 24.96
N SER A 53 3.31 -4.90 25.48
CA SER A 53 2.70 -5.30 26.75
C SER A 53 1.61 -6.39 26.62
N LEU A 54 1.26 -6.78 25.39
CA LEU A 54 0.18 -7.72 25.12
C LEU A 54 0.71 -9.14 24.90
N SER A 55 -0.08 -10.14 25.30
CA SER A 55 0.17 -11.52 24.87
C SER A 55 -0.04 -11.65 23.36
N VAL A 56 0.58 -12.65 22.74
CA VAL A 56 0.46 -12.90 21.29
C VAL A 56 -1.00 -12.97 20.84
N GLY A 57 -1.87 -13.64 21.59
CA GLY A 57 -3.30 -13.71 21.28
C GLY A 57 -4.00 -12.34 21.33
N LYS A 58 -3.70 -11.53 22.36
CA LYS A 58 -4.26 -10.18 22.49
C LYS A 58 -3.74 -9.23 21.41
N MET A 59 -2.46 -9.33 21.07
CA MET A 59 -1.84 -8.57 19.98
C MET A 59 -2.49 -8.90 18.63
N SER A 60 -2.61 -10.19 18.29
CA SER A 60 -3.27 -10.62 17.06
C SER A 60 -4.70 -10.10 16.97
N ARG A 61 -5.42 -10.16 18.10
CA ARG A 61 -6.79 -9.67 18.15
C ARG A 61 -6.89 -8.14 18.02
N TYR A 62 -5.98 -7.40 18.64
CA TYR A 62 -5.85 -5.95 18.53
C TYR A 62 -5.69 -5.51 17.07
N TYR A 63 -4.77 -6.13 16.33
CA TYR A 63 -4.62 -5.89 14.89
C TYR A 63 -5.84 -6.35 14.09
N GLN A 64 -6.44 -7.49 14.43
CA GLN A 64 -7.61 -7.99 13.71
C GLN A 64 -8.82 -7.05 13.83
N ILE A 65 -9.07 -6.47 15.01
CA ILE A 65 -10.14 -5.49 15.22
C ILE A 65 -9.89 -4.27 14.33
N PHE A 66 -8.67 -3.71 14.36
CA PHE A 66 -8.32 -2.55 13.55
C PHE A 66 -8.45 -2.82 12.05
N LEU A 67 -7.70 -3.81 11.55
CA LEU A 67 -7.59 -4.07 10.11
C LEU A 67 -8.94 -4.41 9.48
N ASN A 68 -9.77 -5.23 10.14
CA ASN A 68 -11.07 -5.60 9.59
C ASN A 68 -12.08 -4.47 9.67
N THR A 69 -12.08 -3.70 10.76
CA THR A 69 -13.01 -2.57 10.89
C THR A 69 -12.72 -1.52 9.80
N MET A 70 -11.45 -1.17 9.62
CA MET A 70 -11.04 -0.21 8.59
C MET A 70 -11.30 -0.73 7.18
N ALA A 71 -10.95 -1.98 6.89
CA ALA A 71 -11.22 -2.59 5.57
C ALA A 71 -12.73 -2.65 5.26
N ASN A 72 -13.56 -3.00 6.24
CA ASN A 72 -15.01 -3.02 6.07
C ASN A 72 -15.57 -1.62 5.85
N THR A 73 -15.13 -0.63 6.61
CA THR A 73 -15.53 0.78 6.43
C THR A 73 -15.15 1.26 5.04
N LEU A 74 -13.89 1.08 4.63
CA LEU A 74 -13.39 1.45 3.31
C LEU A 74 -14.22 0.82 2.17
N ASN A 75 -14.54 -0.47 2.28
CA ASN A 75 -15.31 -1.20 1.27
C ASN A 75 -16.73 -0.64 1.06
N LYS A 76 -17.38 -0.10 2.11
CA LYS A 76 -18.72 0.52 2.00
C LYS A 76 -18.73 1.71 1.03
N PHE A 77 -17.62 2.43 0.92
CA PHE A 77 -17.46 3.58 0.02
C PHE A 77 -16.76 3.20 -1.30
N GLY A 78 -16.66 1.91 -1.60
CA GLY A 78 -16.04 1.43 -2.85
C GLY A 78 -14.51 1.54 -2.87
N GLY A 79 -13.87 1.84 -1.74
CA GLY A 79 -12.41 1.73 -1.60
C GLY A 79 -11.95 0.26 -1.62
N ARG A 80 -10.65 0.06 -1.78
CA ARG A 80 -10.00 -1.25 -1.84
C ARG A 80 -8.69 -1.23 -1.07
N VAL A 81 -8.50 -2.22 -0.20
CA VAL A 81 -7.20 -2.47 0.42
C VAL A 81 -6.26 -3.02 -0.66
N ILE A 82 -5.09 -2.39 -0.79
CA ILE A 82 -4.00 -2.86 -1.65
C ILE A 82 -3.22 -3.92 -0.86
N LYS A 83 -2.74 -3.54 0.33
CA LYS A 83 -1.96 -4.39 1.19
C LYS A 83 -1.97 -3.91 2.64
N ASN A 84 -1.71 -4.84 3.54
CA ASN A 84 -1.38 -4.54 4.93
C ASN A 84 0.13 -4.36 5.04
N VAL A 85 0.58 -3.32 5.75
CA VAL A 85 2.01 -3.05 5.99
C VAL A 85 2.21 -2.94 7.49
N GLY A 86 2.42 -4.08 8.15
CA GLY A 86 2.49 -4.14 9.61
C GLY A 86 1.16 -3.75 10.25
N ASP A 87 1.15 -2.62 10.94
CA ASP A 87 0.02 -1.98 11.60
C ASP A 87 -0.72 -0.95 10.72
N SER A 88 -0.28 -0.81 9.46
CA SER A 88 -0.87 0.07 8.47
C SER A 88 -1.71 -0.65 7.41
N LEU A 89 -2.68 0.05 6.85
CA LEU A 89 -3.42 -0.33 5.64
C LEU A 89 -3.10 0.65 4.51
N LEU A 90 -2.57 0.14 3.40
CA LEU A 90 -2.49 0.88 2.15
C LEU A 90 -3.74 0.60 1.32
N PHE A 91 -4.41 1.65 0.86
CA PHE A 91 -5.67 1.55 0.12
C PHE A 91 -5.78 2.54 -1.03
N PHE A 92 -6.75 2.32 -1.90
CA PHE A 92 -7.11 3.27 -2.96
C PHE A 92 -8.60 3.25 -3.28
N PHE A 93 -9.07 4.26 -4.00
CA PHE A 93 -10.43 4.34 -4.52
C PHE A 93 -10.46 4.16 -6.04
N PRO A 94 -10.83 2.99 -6.59
CA PRO A 94 -10.86 2.75 -8.04
C PRO A 94 -11.72 3.74 -8.82
N ALA A 95 -12.82 4.22 -8.23
CA ALA A 95 -13.73 5.15 -8.89
C ALA A 95 -13.14 6.57 -9.07
N SER A 96 -12.09 6.92 -8.32
CA SER A 96 -11.43 8.24 -8.41
C SER A 96 -10.73 8.49 -9.75
N SER A 97 -10.47 7.45 -10.56
CA SER A 97 -9.97 7.61 -11.93
C SER A 97 -11.06 8.01 -12.94
N LYS A 98 -12.34 7.85 -12.60
CA LYS A 98 -13.48 8.04 -13.53
C LYS A 98 -14.07 9.46 -13.52
N GLY A 99 -13.39 10.42 -12.89
CA GLY A 99 -13.76 11.84 -12.89
C GLY A 99 -14.06 12.43 -11.52
N ARG A 100 -13.92 13.77 -11.41
CA ARG A 100 -13.80 14.51 -10.14
C ARG A 100 -14.98 14.46 -9.17
N LYS A 101 -16.21 14.15 -9.61
CA LYS A 101 -17.38 14.27 -8.72
C LYS A 101 -17.58 13.03 -7.84
N TYR A 102 -17.88 11.88 -8.42
CA TYR A 102 -18.32 10.72 -7.63
C TYR A 102 -17.17 10.00 -6.94
N GLY A 103 -16.05 9.78 -7.63
CA GLY A 103 -14.93 9.03 -7.06
C GLY A 103 -14.19 9.75 -5.94
N PHE A 104 -14.09 11.08 -5.99
CA PHE A 104 -13.49 11.87 -4.92
C PHE A 104 -14.40 11.99 -3.69
N MET A 105 -15.71 12.15 -3.89
CA MET A 105 -16.65 12.19 -2.77
C MET A 105 -16.63 10.87 -2.00
N SER A 106 -16.58 9.72 -2.69
CA SER A 106 -16.42 8.42 -2.02
C SER A 106 -15.14 8.34 -1.19
N CYS A 107 -14.04 8.93 -1.65
CA CYS A 107 -12.80 8.99 -0.89
C CYS A 107 -12.95 9.87 0.37
N LEU A 108 -13.53 11.07 0.23
CA LEU A 108 -13.74 11.99 1.34
C LEU A 108 -14.70 11.42 2.38
N GLU A 109 -15.85 10.92 1.95
CA GLU A 109 -16.87 10.30 2.81
C GLU A 109 -16.32 9.04 3.50
N GLY A 110 -15.59 8.20 2.77
CA GLY A 110 -14.94 7.04 3.35
C GLY A 110 -13.91 7.41 4.42
N CYS A 111 -13.11 8.45 4.20
CA CYS A 111 -12.16 8.95 5.21
C CYS A 111 -12.87 9.55 6.41
N LEU A 112 -13.96 10.29 6.20
CA LEU A 112 -14.76 10.87 7.28
C LEU A 112 -15.39 9.77 8.15
N GLU A 113 -16.03 8.77 7.54
CA GLU A 113 -16.58 7.63 8.27
C GLU A 113 -15.47 6.91 9.05
N MET A 114 -14.28 6.73 8.45
CA MET A 114 -13.14 6.13 9.15
C MET A 114 -12.72 6.95 10.38
N VAL A 115 -12.92 8.27 10.42
CA VAL A 115 -12.72 9.08 11.63
C VAL A 115 -13.87 8.86 12.61
N GLU A 116 -15.12 8.89 12.14
CA GLU A 116 -16.32 8.79 12.98
C GLU A 116 -16.48 7.43 13.67
N ILE A 117 -15.94 6.35 13.11
CA ILE A 117 -15.99 5.02 13.75
C ILE A 117 -15.05 4.85 14.95
N HIS A 118 -14.21 5.84 15.28
CA HIS A 118 -13.17 5.70 16.32
C HIS A 118 -13.74 5.21 17.66
N ASP A 119 -14.84 5.80 18.10
CA ASP A 119 -15.49 5.42 19.36
C ASP A 119 -16.00 3.97 19.33
N HIS A 120 -16.57 3.55 18.19
CA HIS A 120 -17.00 2.16 17.99
C HIS A 120 -15.82 1.19 18.04
N LEU A 121 -14.71 1.54 17.37
CA LEU A 121 -13.49 0.74 17.36
C LEU A 121 -12.92 0.58 18.78
N CYS A 122 -12.86 1.66 19.55
CA CYS A 122 -12.39 1.61 20.94
C CYS A 122 -13.34 0.85 21.86
N ALA A 123 -14.65 0.92 21.62
CA ALA A 123 -15.61 0.07 22.33
C ALA A 123 -15.40 -1.42 22.04
N CYS A 124 -15.20 -1.79 20.77
CA CYS A 124 -14.88 -3.17 20.37
C CYS A 124 -13.61 -3.68 21.05
N ALA A 125 -12.52 -2.90 21.05
CA ALA A 125 -11.28 -3.27 21.72
C ALA A 125 -11.48 -3.42 23.24
N LYS A 126 -12.19 -2.48 23.87
CA LYS A 126 -12.45 -2.51 25.32
C LYS A 126 -13.26 -3.74 25.75
N ASN A 127 -14.25 -4.15 24.95
CA ASN A 127 -15.05 -5.36 25.21
C ASN A 127 -14.20 -6.64 25.24
N GLU A 128 -12.99 -6.59 24.66
CA GLU A 128 -12.03 -7.70 24.64
C GLU A 128 -10.87 -7.50 25.63
N GLY A 129 -10.97 -6.50 26.51
CA GLY A 129 -9.93 -6.17 27.49
C GLY A 129 -8.63 -5.71 26.82
N LEU A 130 -8.75 -4.96 25.72
CA LEU A 130 -7.69 -4.33 24.96
C LEU A 130 -7.75 -2.80 25.11
N PRO A 131 -6.61 -2.09 24.93
CA PRO A 131 -6.59 -0.63 24.94
C PRO A 131 -7.33 -0.03 23.73
N CYS A 132 -7.70 1.24 23.83
CA CYS A 132 -8.29 1.99 22.70
C CYS A 132 -7.29 2.12 21.55
N ILE A 133 -7.77 1.96 20.32
CA ILE A 133 -6.98 1.98 19.10
C ILE A 133 -7.02 3.39 18.50
N ASN A 134 -5.89 4.09 18.54
CA ASN A 134 -5.72 5.37 17.84
C ASN A 134 -5.03 5.15 16.51
N TYR A 135 -5.30 6.01 15.53
CA TYR A 135 -4.75 5.91 14.18
C TYR A 135 -4.68 7.27 13.48
N ARG A 136 -3.93 7.31 12.38
CA ARG A 136 -3.80 8.44 11.45
C ARG A 136 -4.31 8.01 10.09
N ILE A 137 -4.99 8.91 9.39
CA ILE A 137 -5.41 8.70 8.00
C ILE A 137 -4.70 9.74 7.14
N SER A 138 -4.10 9.30 6.05
CA SER A 138 -3.55 10.16 5.00
C SER A 138 -4.07 9.71 3.65
N CYS A 139 -4.33 10.66 2.76
CA CYS A 139 -4.77 10.41 1.39
C CYS A 139 -4.17 11.46 0.47
N ASP A 140 -3.75 11.05 -0.71
CA ASP A 140 -3.31 11.91 -1.78
C ASP A 140 -3.93 11.45 -3.12
N TYR A 141 -4.05 12.38 -4.08
CA TYR A 141 -4.50 12.09 -5.43
C TYR A 141 -3.37 12.34 -6.42
N GLY A 142 -2.98 11.30 -7.14
CA GLY A 142 -1.88 11.42 -8.10
C GLY A 142 -1.82 10.25 -9.05
N ALA A 143 -0.95 10.40 -10.06
CA ALA A 143 -0.66 9.36 -11.03
C ALA A 143 0.11 8.21 -10.37
N VAL A 144 -0.39 6.99 -10.56
CA VAL A 144 0.27 5.76 -10.12
C VAL A 144 0.36 4.77 -11.27
N VAL A 145 1.37 3.91 -11.22
CA VAL A 145 1.53 2.77 -12.11
C VAL A 145 1.04 1.53 -11.39
N LEU A 146 0.12 0.80 -12.01
CA LEU A 146 -0.35 -0.48 -11.48
C LEU A 146 0.70 -1.56 -11.73
N MET A 147 1.01 -2.30 -10.67
CA MET A 147 1.94 -3.43 -10.66
C MET A 147 1.18 -4.70 -10.31
N GLN A 148 1.48 -5.77 -11.02
CA GLN A 148 0.93 -7.09 -10.75
C GLN A 148 2.07 -8.08 -10.55
N SER A 149 2.08 -8.73 -9.40
CA SER A 149 2.98 -9.85 -9.12
C SER A 149 2.35 -11.18 -9.51
N LYS A 150 3.18 -12.21 -9.66
CA LYS A 150 2.73 -13.57 -10.01
C LYS A 150 1.75 -14.19 -9.01
N ASP A 151 1.75 -13.74 -7.76
CA ASP A 151 0.79 -14.15 -6.73
C ASP A 151 -0.58 -13.42 -6.84
N SER A 152 -0.76 -12.62 -7.90
CA SER A 152 -1.96 -11.82 -8.18
C SER A 152 -2.27 -10.73 -7.14
N SER A 153 -1.32 -10.38 -6.27
CA SER A 153 -1.47 -9.19 -5.44
C SER A 153 -1.32 -7.92 -6.30
N LEU A 154 -2.20 -6.96 -6.05
CA LEU A 154 -2.13 -5.64 -6.67
C LEU A 154 -1.17 -4.79 -5.85
N ASP A 155 -0.21 -4.14 -6.51
CA ASP A 155 0.64 -3.12 -5.89
C ASP A 155 0.59 -1.82 -6.72
N MET A 156 0.97 -0.71 -6.12
CA MET A 156 0.95 0.60 -6.77
C MET A 156 2.24 1.36 -6.51
N MET A 157 2.82 1.89 -7.58
CA MET A 157 3.95 2.79 -7.52
C MET A 157 3.51 4.22 -7.83
N VAL A 158 3.80 5.15 -6.92
CA VAL A 158 3.55 6.58 -7.12
C VAL A 158 4.68 7.16 -7.98
N HIS A 159 4.32 7.92 -9.01
CA HIS A 159 5.29 8.65 -9.84
C HIS A 159 5.46 10.06 -9.28
N HIS A 160 6.67 10.43 -8.84
CA HIS A 160 7.02 11.79 -8.45
C HIS A 160 7.38 12.67 -9.65
#